data_AF-A0AB73BM61-F1
#
_entry.id   AF-A0AB73BM61-F1
#
_cell.length_a   1.000
_cell.length_b   1.000
_cell.length_c   1.000
_cell.angle_alpha   90.00
_cell.angle_beta   90.00
_cell.angle_gamma   90.00
#
_symmetry.space_group_name_H-M   'P 1'
#
loop_
_entity.id
_entity.type
_entity.pdbx_description
1 polymer ?
#
loop_
_entity_poly.entity_id
_entity_poly.type
_entity_poly.pdbx_seq_one_letter_code
_entity_poly.pdbx_strand_id
1 'polypeptide(L)'
;MSDLEVRILIAMVSLLIGVIAGHFFALGRDIRSEYNTAITPLRDKLIKEINVSESIIKDLEVNLGSQSKKIVSVYTSDYKPAIEKANKMFLVNDAGYMCVPEEMKQEHDLLLKEANIKLLNAAKRKLWLNYF
;
A
#
# COMPACT_ATOMS: atom_id res chain seq x y z
N MET A 1 -36.50 -35.89 20.71
CA MET A 1 -36.42 -34.93 19.60
C MET A 1 -36.84 -35.67 18.34
N SER A 2 -37.81 -35.16 17.60
CA SER A 2 -38.25 -35.77 16.35
C SER A 2 -37.29 -35.42 15.21
N ASP A 3 -37.19 -36.28 14.18
CA ASP A 3 -36.36 -36.01 13.00
C ASP A 3 -36.71 -34.68 12.31
N LEU A 4 -37.97 -34.24 12.44
CA LEU A 4 -38.44 -32.95 11.94
C LEU A 4 -37.81 -31.78 12.71
N GLU A 5 -37.75 -31.86 14.05
CA GLU A 5 -37.12 -30.84 14.90
C GLU A 5 -35.62 -30.72 14.61
N VAL A 6 -34.93 -31.85 14.39
CA VAL A 6 -33.51 -31.86 14.02
C VAL A 6 -33.28 -31.15 12.68
N ARG A 7 -34.11 -31.42 11.67
CA ARG A 7 -34.00 -30.79 10.33
C ARG A 7 -34.25 -29.29 10.37
N ILE A 8 -35.25 -28.86 11.14
CA ILE A 8 -35.57 -27.43 11.32
C ILE A 8 -34.39 -26.72 12.02
N LEU A 9 -33.82 -27.33 13.07
CA LEU A 9 -32.66 -26.79 13.77
C LEU A 9 -31.46 -26.61 12.83
N ILE A 10 -31.13 -27.64 12.03
CA ILE A 10 -30.02 -27.58 11.06
C ILE A 10 -30.26 -26.48 10.02
N ALA A 11 -31.49 -26.34 9.51
CA ALA A 11 -31.83 -25.29 8.56
C ALA A 11 -31.66 -23.89 9.18
N MET A 12 -32.11 -23.69 10.41
CA MET A 12 -31.94 -22.42 11.12
C MET A 12 -30.47 -22.08 11.39
N VAL A 13 -29.69 -23.05 11.85
CA VAL A 13 -28.25 -22.87 12.10
C VAL A 13 -27.50 -22.56 10.79
N SER A 14 -27.81 -23.27 9.70
CA SER A 14 -27.19 -23.03 8.40
C SER A 14 -27.50 -21.63 7.86
N LEU A 15 -28.73 -21.17 8.06
CA LEU A 15 -29.16 -19.82 7.65
C LEU A 15 -28.44 -18.75 8.48
N LEU A 16 -28.30 -18.94 9.79
CA LEU A 16 -27.53 -18.04 10.66
C LEU A 16 -26.06 -17.96 10.26
N ILE A 17 -25.41 -19.09 9.98
CA ILE A 17 -24.02 -19.13 9.51
C ILE A 17 -23.89 -18.37 8.17
N GLY A 18 -24.82 -18.58 7.24
CA GLY A 18 -24.83 -17.88 5.96
C GLY A 18 -24.96 -16.36 6.10
N VAL A 19 -25.83 -15.88 6.99
CA VAL A 19 -26.01 -14.45 7.28
C VAL A 19 -24.75 -13.86 7.90
N ILE A 20 -24.17 -14.53 8.89
CA ILE A 20 -22.94 -14.08 9.57
C ILE A 20 -21.77 -14.02 8.58
N ALA A 21 -21.56 -15.09 7.82
CA ALA A 21 -20.51 -15.13 6.79
C ALA A 21 -20.70 -14.01 5.76
N GLY A 22 -21.93 -13.85 5.23
CA GLY A 22 -22.26 -12.79 4.28
C GLY A 22 -21.96 -11.39 4.80
N HIS A 23 -22.28 -11.12 6.07
CA HIS A 23 -21.98 -9.84 6.72
C HIS A 23 -20.48 -9.57 6.81
N PHE A 24 -19.68 -10.56 7.24
CA PHE A 24 -18.22 -10.42 7.29
C PHE A 24 -17.60 -10.24 5.90
N PHE A 25 -18.12 -10.92 4.87
CA PHE A 25 -17.67 -10.71 3.49
C PHE A 25 -17.99 -9.29 2.99
N ALA A 26 -19.18 -8.77 3.31
CA ALA A 26 -19.58 -7.40 2.98
C ALA A 26 -18.64 -6.37 3.63
N LEU A 27 -18.42 -6.48 4.95
CA LEU A 27 -17.48 -5.61 5.67
C LEU A 27 -16.06 -5.70 5.09
N GLY A 28 -15.59 -6.92 4.80
CA GLY A 28 -14.27 -7.12 4.19
C GLY A 28 -14.16 -6.55 2.78
N ARG A 29 -15.25 -6.45 2.03
CA ARG A 29 -15.27 -5.79 0.71
C ARG A 29 -15.18 -4.27 0.86
N ASP A 30 -15.91 -3.68 1.78
CA ASP A 30 -15.95 -2.23 1.96
C ASP A 30 -14.59 -1.71 2.45
N ILE A 31 -13.97 -2.38 3.44
CA ILE A 31 -12.61 -2.04 3.92
C ILE A 31 -11.57 -2.21 2.79
N ARG A 32 -11.75 -3.16 1.87
CA ARG A 32 -10.86 -3.30 0.69
C ARG A 32 -11.05 -2.15 -0.29
N SER A 33 -12.28 -1.72 -0.50
CA SER A 33 -12.61 -0.59 -1.37
C SER A 33 -12.00 0.71 -0.83
N GLU A 34 -12.17 0.99 0.46
CA GLU A 34 -11.59 2.16 1.14
C GLU A 34 -10.07 2.17 1.04
N TYR A 35 -9.42 1.04 1.36
CA TYR A 35 -7.96 0.92 1.28
C TYR A 35 -7.44 1.19 -0.13
N ASN A 36 -8.06 0.57 -1.14
CA ASN A 36 -7.65 0.76 -2.52
C ASN A 36 -7.84 2.21 -2.97
N THR A 37 -8.95 2.84 -2.58
CA THR A 37 -9.25 4.23 -2.92
C THR A 37 -8.21 5.18 -2.34
N ALA A 38 -7.82 4.98 -1.07
CA ALA A 38 -6.82 5.80 -0.42
C ALA A 38 -5.40 5.61 -1.01
N ILE A 39 -5.05 4.41 -1.46
CA ILE A 39 -3.72 4.10 -2.01
C ILE A 39 -3.55 4.46 -3.49
N THR A 40 -4.64 4.57 -4.26
CA THR A 40 -4.56 4.89 -5.70
C THR A 40 -3.63 6.08 -6.01
N PRO A 41 -3.71 7.25 -5.32
CA PRO A 41 -2.82 8.38 -5.60
C PRO A 41 -1.33 8.06 -5.40
N LEU A 42 -0.99 7.28 -4.37
CA LEU A 42 0.38 6.84 -4.12
C LEU A 42 0.85 5.87 -5.22
N ARG A 43 0.00 4.89 -5.55
CA ARG A 43 0.30 3.88 -6.56
C ARG A 43 0.52 4.50 -7.93
N ASP A 44 -0.33 5.46 -8.32
CA ASP A 44 -0.23 6.15 -9.60
C ASP A 44 1.07 6.93 -9.73
N LYS A 45 1.51 7.61 -8.65
CA LYS A 45 2.81 8.29 -8.64
C LYS A 45 3.98 7.31 -8.77
N LEU A 46 3.94 6.20 -8.03
CA LEU A 46 4.99 5.19 -8.07
C LEU A 46 5.10 4.48 -9.43
N ILE A 47 3.97 4.20 -10.10
CA ILE A 47 3.95 3.61 -11.44
C ILE A 47 4.48 4.58 -12.49
N LYS A 48 4.17 5.88 -12.34
CA LYS A 48 4.65 6.93 -13.24
C LYS A 48 6.09 7.39 -12.92
N GLU A 49 6.75 6.74 -11.96
CA GLU A 49 8.10 7.09 -11.48
C GLU A 49 8.20 8.56 -10.99
N ILE A 50 7.10 9.09 -10.48
CA ILE A 50 7.03 10.45 -9.92
C ILE A 50 7.34 10.38 -8.43
N ASN A 51 8.19 11.31 -7.96
CA ASN A 51 8.53 11.44 -6.55
C ASN A 51 7.29 11.60 -5.66
N VAL A 52 7.24 10.78 -4.60
CA VAL A 52 6.17 10.80 -3.61
C VAL A 52 6.48 11.85 -2.53
N SER A 53 5.59 12.84 -2.42
CA SER A 53 5.68 13.89 -1.41
C SER A 53 5.21 13.40 -0.03
N GLU A 54 5.73 13.99 1.04
CA GLU A 54 5.29 13.71 2.42
C GLU A 54 3.80 13.95 2.63
N SER A 55 3.21 14.90 1.89
CA SER A 55 1.77 15.19 1.97
C SER A 55 0.93 13.96 1.69
N ILE A 56 1.28 13.15 0.69
CA ILE A 56 0.54 11.93 0.33
C ILE A 56 0.63 10.89 1.44
N ILE A 57 1.80 10.81 2.10
CA ILE A 57 2.00 9.88 3.21
C ILE A 57 1.19 10.30 4.43
N LYS A 58 1.10 11.60 4.72
CA LYS A 58 0.25 12.14 5.77
C LYS A 58 -1.24 11.91 5.46
N ASP A 59 -1.67 12.15 4.23
CA ASP A 59 -3.05 11.88 3.81
C ASP A 59 -3.41 10.40 3.95
N LEU A 60 -2.47 9.50 3.62
CA LEU A 60 -2.63 8.07 3.85
C LEU A 60 -2.74 7.72 5.34
N GLU A 61 -1.96 8.38 6.19
CA GLU A 61 -2.03 8.18 7.64
C GLU A 61 -3.38 8.62 8.22
N VAL A 62 -3.92 9.75 7.76
CA VAL A 62 -5.24 10.23 8.16
C VAL A 62 -6.34 9.28 7.69
N ASN A 63 -6.28 8.82 6.44
CA ASN A 63 -7.34 8.00 5.84
C ASN A 63 -7.31 6.53 6.25
N LEU A 64 -6.13 5.95 6.48
CA LEU A 64 -5.96 4.51 6.75
C LEU A 64 -5.57 4.20 8.19
N GLY A 65 -5.16 5.20 8.97
CA GLY A 65 -4.77 5.06 10.37
C GLY A 65 -3.72 3.96 10.56
N SER A 66 -4.03 2.96 11.38
CA SER A 66 -3.10 1.86 11.69
C SER A 66 -2.66 1.05 10.47
N GLN A 67 -3.46 1.02 9.39
CA GLN A 67 -3.14 0.28 8.17
C GLN A 67 -2.04 0.97 7.33
N SER A 68 -1.76 2.26 7.55
CA SER A 68 -0.70 3.00 6.86
C SER A 68 0.69 2.76 7.44
N LYS A 69 0.80 2.27 8.70
CA LYS A 69 2.07 2.20 9.46
C LYS A 69 3.22 1.57 8.67
N LYS A 70 2.95 0.48 7.95
CA LYS A 70 3.96 -0.18 7.11
C LYS A 70 4.45 0.72 5.98
N ILE A 71 3.55 1.45 5.34
CA ILE A 71 3.86 2.38 4.25
C ILE A 71 4.67 3.55 4.79
N VAL A 72 4.23 4.15 5.90
CA VAL A 72 4.94 5.26 6.58
C VAL A 72 6.34 4.83 7.01
N SER A 73 6.48 3.63 7.56
CA SER A 73 7.76 3.06 7.97
C SER A 73 8.71 2.95 6.78
N VAL A 74 8.30 2.27 5.70
CA VAL A 74 9.12 2.10 4.49
C VAL A 74 9.42 3.43 3.80
N TYR A 75 8.46 4.36 3.83
CA TYR A 75 8.69 5.70 3.31
C TYR A 75 9.83 6.41 4.04
N THR A 76 9.85 6.30 5.37
CA THR A 76 10.81 7.01 6.23
C THR A 76 12.17 6.31 6.26
N SER A 77 12.21 4.97 6.27
CA SER A 77 13.45 4.19 6.39
C SER A 77 14.18 3.98 5.08
N ASP A 78 13.46 3.78 3.98
CA ASP A 78 14.03 3.36 2.70
C ASP A 78 13.83 4.41 1.62
N TYR A 79 12.60 4.87 1.43
CA TYR A 79 12.24 5.70 0.28
C TYR A 79 12.84 7.10 0.36
N LYS A 80 12.50 7.86 1.41
CA LYS A 80 12.93 9.25 1.57
C LYS A 80 14.46 9.38 1.56
N PRO A 81 15.23 8.54 2.30
CA PRO A 81 16.69 8.58 2.24
C PRO A 81 17.25 8.26 0.85
N ALA A 82 16.64 7.32 0.11
CA ALA A 82 17.08 6.99 -1.25
C ALA A 82 16.84 8.14 -2.24
N ILE A 83 15.69 8.82 -2.16
CA ILE A 83 15.40 10.02 -2.97
C ILE A 83 16.37 11.15 -2.61
N GLU A 84 16.64 11.38 -1.32
CA GLU A 84 17.61 12.39 -0.89
C GLU A 84 19.03 12.06 -1.36
N LYS A 85 19.43 10.79 -1.37
CA LYS A 85 20.72 10.35 -1.91
C LYS A 85 20.78 10.57 -3.42
N ALA A 86 19.73 10.20 -4.16
CA ALA A 86 19.63 10.39 -5.60
C ALA A 86 19.71 11.89 -5.98
N ASN A 87 19.01 12.75 -5.24
CA ASN A 87 19.05 14.20 -5.46
C ASN A 87 20.46 14.81 -5.24
N LYS A 88 21.30 14.20 -4.40
CA LYS A 88 22.69 14.64 -4.19
C LYS A 88 23.65 14.24 -5.32
N MET A 89 23.23 13.36 -6.22
CA MET A 89 24.03 12.93 -7.38
C MET A 89 23.94 13.91 -8.56
N PHE A 90 23.06 14.90 -8.50
CA PHE A 90 22.99 15.96 -9.50
C PHE A 90 24.20 16.88 -9.37
N LEU A 91 24.92 17.05 -10.48
CA LEU A 91 25.99 18.03 -10.63
C LEU A 91 25.59 19.06 -11.67
N VAL A 92 26.22 20.23 -11.61
CA VAL A 92 26.10 21.26 -12.65
C VAL A 92 27.12 20.93 -13.73
N ASN A 93 26.67 20.72 -14.97
CA ASN A 93 27.57 20.52 -16.10
C ASN A 93 28.20 21.84 -16.58
N ASP A 94 29.13 21.75 -17.53
CA ASP A 94 29.85 22.90 -18.09
C ASP A 94 28.92 23.95 -18.74
N ALA A 95 27.70 23.56 -19.10
CA ALA A 95 26.68 24.43 -19.67
C ALA A 95 25.71 25.01 -18.62
N GLY A 96 25.94 24.77 -17.33
CA GLY A 96 25.14 25.30 -16.23
C GLY A 96 23.87 24.52 -15.90
N TYR A 97 23.64 23.36 -16.52
CA TYR A 97 22.46 22.53 -16.27
C TYR A 97 22.71 21.50 -15.18
N MET A 98 21.71 21.25 -14.33
CA MET A 98 21.75 20.14 -13.38
C MET A 98 21.51 18.82 -14.11
N CYS A 99 22.48 17.92 -14.06
CA CYS A 99 22.37 16.57 -14.58
C CYS A 99 23.10 15.57 -13.69
N VAL A 100 22.68 14.31 -13.75
CA VAL A 100 23.42 13.21 -13.15
C VAL A 100 24.54 12.80 -14.13
N PRO A 101 25.81 12.75 -13.71
CA PRO A 101 26.90 12.28 -14.55
C PRO A 101 26.63 10.88 -15.10
N GLU A 102 27.05 10.59 -16.33
CA GLU A 102 26.78 9.29 -16.98
C GLU A 102 27.34 8.11 -16.15
N GLU A 103 28.46 8.33 -15.46
CA GLU A 103 29.11 7.39 -14.53
C GLU A 103 28.23 7.02 -13.33
N MET A 104 27.40 7.94 -12.86
CA MET A 104 26.53 7.78 -11.68
C MET A 104 25.07 7.49 -12.04
N LYS A 105 24.71 7.67 -13.31
CA LYS A 105 23.33 7.52 -13.81
C LYS A 105 22.75 6.14 -13.54
N GLN A 106 23.55 5.09 -13.73
CA GLN A 106 23.10 3.73 -13.43
C GLN A 106 22.81 3.51 -11.94
N GLU A 107 23.65 4.06 -11.05
CA GLU A 107 23.42 3.98 -9.60
C GLU A 107 22.18 4.79 -9.19
N HIS A 108 22.05 5.99 -9.74
CA HIS A 108 20.90 6.88 -9.53
C HIS A 108 19.58 6.20 -9.91
N ASP A 109 19.50 5.64 -11.12
CA ASP A 109 18.29 5.00 -11.62
C ASP A 109 17.95 3.73 -10.82
N LEU A 110 18.98 2.97 -10.42
CA LEU A 110 18.80 1.79 -9.57
C LEU A 110 18.24 2.18 -8.18
N LEU A 111 18.79 3.22 -7.56
CA LEU A 111 18.32 3.74 -6.26
C LEU A 111 16.85 4.14 -6.31
N LEU A 112 16.46 4.91 -7.33
CA LEU A 112 15.06 5.32 -7.51
C LEU A 112 14.14 4.12 -7.72
N LYS A 113 14.55 3.18 -8.58
CA LYS A 113 13.78 1.99 -8.89
C LYS A 113 13.58 1.09 -7.66
N GLU A 114 14.64 0.83 -6.90
CA GLU A 114 14.56 0.00 -5.69
C GLU A 114 13.67 0.66 -4.63
N ALA A 115 13.82 1.97 -4.41
CA ALA A 115 13.00 2.73 -3.48
C ALA A 115 11.51 2.68 -3.88
N ASN A 116 11.20 2.94 -5.16
CA ASN A 116 9.84 2.86 -5.70
C ASN A 116 9.24 1.46 -5.51
N ILE A 117 10.00 0.39 -5.82
CA ILE A 117 9.53 -1.00 -5.66
C ILE A 117 9.27 -1.34 -4.20
N LYS A 118 10.16 -0.94 -3.28
CA LYS A 118 9.97 -1.17 -1.84
C LYS A 118 8.71 -0.49 -1.33
N LEU A 119 8.51 0.79 -1.66
CA LEU A 119 7.34 1.53 -1.22
C LEU A 119 6.05 0.98 -1.86
N LEU A 120 6.10 0.59 -3.13
CA LEU A 120 4.97 -0.06 -3.82
C LEU A 120 4.61 -1.40 -3.16
N ASN A 121 5.60 -2.21 -2.78
CA ASN A 121 5.38 -3.47 -2.07
C ASN A 121 4.86 -3.27 -0.64
N ALA A 122 5.21 -2.15 0.01
CA ALA A 122 4.63 -1.77 1.29
C ALA A 122 3.14 -1.37 1.13
N ALA A 123 2.80 -0.71 0.03
CA ALA A 123 1.44 -0.31 -0.34
C ALA A 123 0.57 -1.47 -0.85
N LYS A 124 1.14 -2.64 -1.13
CA LYS A 124 0.37 -3.85 -1.40
C LYS A 124 -0.21 -4.39 -0.09
N ARG A 125 -1.54 -4.45 -0.01
CA ARG A 125 -2.21 -5.15 1.08
C ARG A 125 -1.84 -6.64 1.01
N LYS A 126 -1.24 -7.19 2.07
CA LYS A 126 -1.29 -8.64 2.31
C LYS A 126 -2.73 -8.95 2.68
N LEU A 127 -3.48 -9.49 1.73
CA LEU A 127 -4.79 -10.08 2.01
C LEU A 127 -4.56 -11.34 2.83
N TRP A 128 -5.22 -11.40 4.00
CA TRP A 128 -5.32 -12.51 4.96
C TRP A 128 -4.23 -12.64 6.06
N LEU A 129 -4.69 -12.56 7.33
CA LEU A 129 -4.30 -13.40 8.51
C LEU A 129 -4.41 -12.73 9.91
N ASN A 130 -5.09 -11.60 10.11
CA ASN A 130 -5.23 -11.00 11.46
C ASN A 130 -6.67 -10.99 12.04
N TYR A 131 -7.57 -11.82 11.52
CA TYR A 131 -8.95 -11.92 12.01
C TYR A 131 -9.45 -13.38 12.15
N PHE A 132 -8.55 -14.30 12.54
CA PHE A 132 -8.90 -15.63 13.03
C PHE A 132 -8.09 -15.95 14.26
#